data_AF-A0A9W6PT77-F1
#
_entry.id   AF-A0A9W6PT77-F1
#
_cell.length_a   1.000
_cell.length_b   1.000
_cell.length_c   1.000
_cell.angle_alpha   90.00
_cell.angle_beta   90.00
_cell.angle_gamma   90.00
#
_symmetry.space_group_name_H-M   'P 1'
#
loop_
_entity.id
_entity.type
_entity.pdbx_description
1 polymer ?
#
loop_
_entity_poly.entity_id
_entity_poly.type
_entity_poly.pdbx_seq_one_letter_code
_entity_poly.pdbx_strand_id
1 'polypeptide(L)'
;MTAQMRTGPAARDADFRGIDPPALNQLLRQMQEAAAAIRSWLDAHRPPPGVSAAGYRQADRVAQWTADQLGMLTRRYNFAVTHPDRGGGVNAPPAPAPRPGPSGGGGGGATRGVPKPDGGAVKGGRPSRGGGSPHAFRPVPPKSPRKTTPHGAGDLGDFPTRGAAAKAARADALAVAAALQDRRPVPDSVWTHLKAGADDPDYTEKLYERLGPAGVAGLLKAADGDTACLRAVQDSLGTASHRLTMDAEWLRTLLDEADRTGVRDVAVQVLTGADMSHRTREALAALGLRDASGPASPDQTGDRRPVLESRDR
;
A
#
# COMPACT_ATOMS: atom_id res chain seq x y z
N MET A 1 -13.97 -13.53 -13.16
CA MET A 1 -15.08 -12.60 -12.86
C MET A 1 -14.50 -11.21 -12.69
N THR A 2 -14.22 -10.55 -13.81
CA THR A 2 -13.42 -9.32 -13.91
C THR A 2 -14.34 -8.09 -14.07
N ALA A 3 -13.90 -6.92 -13.59
CA ALA A 3 -14.47 -5.57 -13.81
C ALA A 3 -15.44 -4.96 -12.77
N GLN A 4 -15.87 -5.67 -11.73
CA GLN A 4 -16.89 -5.11 -10.81
C GLN A 4 -16.38 -4.07 -9.80
N MET A 5 -15.07 -3.84 -9.63
CA MET A 5 -14.57 -2.86 -8.64
C MET A 5 -14.14 -1.51 -9.22
N ARG A 6 -14.02 -1.39 -10.55
CA ARG A 6 -14.08 -0.08 -11.24
C ARG A 6 -15.52 0.45 -11.37
N THR A 7 -16.52 -0.40 -11.11
CA THR A 7 -17.96 -0.10 -11.33
C THR A 7 -18.86 -0.36 -10.12
N GLY A 8 -18.30 -0.84 -9.01
CA GLY A 8 -19.04 -1.12 -7.78
C GLY A 8 -19.53 0.16 -7.09
N PRO A 9 -20.43 0.07 -6.09
CA PRO A 9 -21.04 1.24 -5.44
C PRO A 9 -20.02 2.26 -4.93
N ALA A 10 -18.86 1.79 -4.45
CA ALA A 10 -17.77 2.62 -3.94
C ALA A 10 -16.93 3.33 -5.03
N ALA A 11 -16.97 2.85 -6.29
CA ALA A 11 -16.23 3.46 -7.39
C ALA A 11 -16.88 4.75 -7.92
N ARG A 12 -18.14 5.00 -7.54
CA ARG A 12 -18.91 6.22 -7.91
C ARG A 12 -18.85 7.31 -6.85
N ASP A 13 -18.20 7.04 -5.72
CA ASP A 13 -18.06 8.00 -4.63
C ASP A 13 -16.83 8.88 -4.88
N ALA A 14 -17.08 10.16 -5.19
CA ALA A 14 -16.02 11.15 -5.41
C ALA A 14 -15.15 11.40 -4.16
N ASP A 15 -15.60 10.95 -2.99
CA ASP A 15 -14.88 11.03 -1.72
C ASP A 15 -14.14 9.73 -1.36
N PHE A 16 -14.22 8.66 -2.17
CA PHE A 16 -13.49 7.42 -1.91
C PHE A 16 -11.98 7.61 -2.17
N ARG A 17 -11.25 7.92 -1.10
CA ARG A 17 -9.82 8.26 -1.11
C ARG A 17 -8.95 7.05 -0.76
N GLY A 18 -9.04 5.97 -1.53
CA GLY A 18 -8.10 4.84 -1.42
C GLY A 18 -7.98 4.21 -0.02
N ILE A 19 -6.92 3.41 0.19
CA ILE A 19 -6.55 2.93 1.53
C ILE A 19 -5.47 3.85 2.09
N ASP A 20 -5.62 4.32 3.34
CA ASP A 20 -4.59 5.01 4.13
C ASP A 20 -3.85 3.94 4.96
N PRO A 21 -2.61 3.53 4.57
CA PRO A 21 -1.92 2.43 5.24
C PRO A 21 -1.63 2.73 6.73
N PRO A 22 -1.18 3.92 7.13
CA PRO A 22 -1.07 4.29 8.54
C PRO A 22 -2.38 4.12 9.34
N ALA A 23 -3.51 4.60 8.82
CA ALA A 23 -4.79 4.48 9.51
C ALA A 23 -5.26 3.02 9.61
N LEU A 24 -5.07 2.22 8.54
CA LEU A 24 -5.42 0.81 8.54
C LEU A 24 -4.53 0.00 9.50
N ASN A 25 -3.23 0.31 9.60
CA ASN A 25 -2.35 -0.31 10.59
C ASN A 25 -2.78 0.01 12.03
N GLN A 26 -3.23 1.24 12.30
CA GLN A 26 -3.76 1.61 13.61
C GLN A 26 -5.03 0.81 13.94
N LEU A 27 -5.96 0.69 12.99
CA LEU A 27 -7.17 -0.12 13.15
C LEU A 27 -6.84 -1.60 13.42
N LEU A 28 -5.90 -2.18 12.68
CA LEU A 28 -5.45 -3.56 12.86
C LEU A 28 -4.93 -3.80 14.28
N ARG A 29 -4.11 -2.88 14.82
CA ARG A 29 -3.62 -2.96 16.20
C ARG A 29 -4.76 -2.87 17.21
N GLN A 30 -5.66 -1.92 17.05
CA GLN A 30 -6.82 -1.76 17.94
C GLN A 30 -7.71 -3.00 17.95
N MET A 31 -7.95 -3.63 16.80
CA MET A 31 -8.72 -4.87 16.70
C MET A 31 -8.01 -6.06 17.36
N GLN A 32 -6.68 -6.17 17.20
CA GLN A 32 -5.88 -7.19 17.87
C GLN A 32 -5.91 -7.04 19.39
N GLU A 33 -5.70 -5.81 19.89
CA GLU A 33 -5.75 -5.48 21.31
C GLU A 33 -7.14 -5.76 21.90
N ALA A 34 -8.21 -5.38 21.20
CA ALA A 34 -9.59 -5.65 21.63
C ALA A 34 -9.89 -7.15 21.71
N ALA A 35 -9.50 -7.94 20.70
CA ALA A 35 -9.71 -9.38 20.71
C ALA A 35 -8.92 -10.07 21.84
N ALA A 36 -7.68 -9.62 22.10
CA ALA A 36 -6.87 -10.12 23.21
C ALA A 36 -7.49 -9.75 24.57
N ALA A 37 -7.97 -8.52 24.73
CA ALA A 37 -8.62 -8.06 25.96
C ALA A 37 -9.90 -8.85 26.28
N ILE A 38 -10.75 -9.11 25.27
CA ILE A 38 -11.97 -9.92 25.44
C ILE A 38 -11.61 -11.33 25.89
N ARG A 39 -10.64 -11.99 25.23
CA ARG A 39 -10.22 -13.36 25.59
C ARG A 39 -9.63 -13.40 27.00
N SER A 40 -8.75 -12.47 27.33
CA SER A 40 -8.18 -12.37 28.68
C SER A 40 -9.26 -12.16 29.75
N TRP A 41 -10.29 -11.37 29.45
CA TRP A 41 -11.41 -11.16 30.36
C TRP A 41 -12.24 -12.44 30.54
N LEU A 42 -12.55 -13.16 29.45
CA LEU A 42 -13.30 -14.42 29.46
C LEU A 42 -12.57 -15.55 30.20
N ASP A 43 -11.24 -15.57 30.14
CA ASP A 43 -10.43 -16.55 30.86
C ASP A 43 -10.34 -16.24 32.35
N ALA A 44 -10.23 -14.96 32.72
CA ALA A 44 -10.21 -14.51 34.11
C ALA A 44 -11.59 -14.58 34.79
N HIS A 45 -12.69 -14.47 34.03
CA HIS A 45 -14.04 -14.44 34.56
C HIS A 45 -14.86 -15.58 33.96
N ARG A 46 -14.90 -16.73 34.64
CA ARG A 46 -15.82 -17.81 34.27
C ARG A 46 -17.21 -17.54 34.84
N PRO A 47 -18.30 -17.91 34.13
CA PRO A 47 -19.64 -17.76 34.65
C PRO A 47 -19.78 -18.53 35.98
N PRO A 48 -20.28 -17.89 37.05
CA PRO A 48 -20.57 -18.58 38.30
C PRO A 48 -21.56 -19.73 38.08
N PRO A 49 -21.53 -20.79 38.92
CA PRO A 49 -22.52 -21.86 38.86
C PRO A 49 -23.95 -21.31 38.92
N GLY A 50 -24.81 -21.78 38.02
CA GLY A 50 -26.22 -21.36 37.95
C GLY A 50 -26.48 -20.03 37.21
N VAL A 51 -25.44 -19.32 36.76
CA VAL A 51 -25.60 -18.10 35.93
C VAL A 51 -25.52 -18.45 34.45
N SER A 52 -26.36 -17.81 33.63
CA SER A 52 -26.36 -18.01 32.18
C SER A 52 -25.03 -17.61 31.53
N ALA A 53 -24.43 -18.55 30.79
CA ALA A 53 -23.23 -18.29 30.00
C ALA A 53 -23.51 -17.60 28.64
N ALA A 54 -24.74 -17.11 28.40
CA ALA A 54 -25.12 -16.53 27.11
C ALA A 54 -24.28 -15.29 26.73
N GLY A 55 -24.04 -14.38 27.69
CA GLY A 55 -23.20 -13.20 27.49
C GLY A 55 -21.74 -13.56 27.17
N TYR A 56 -21.19 -14.56 27.86
CA TYR A 56 -19.84 -15.08 27.62
C TYR A 56 -19.69 -15.64 26.20
N ARG A 57 -20.67 -16.43 25.73
CA ARG A 57 -20.70 -16.93 24.34
C ARG A 57 -20.85 -15.82 23.30
N GLN A 58 -21.54 -14.73 23.63
CA GLN A 58 -21.65 -13.59 22.71
C GLN A 58 -20.34 -12.81 22.63
N ALA A 59 -19.67 -12.57 23.75
CA ALA A 59 -18.34 -11.95 23.76
C ALA A 59 -17.30 -12.79 23.00
N ASP A 60 -17.33 -14.12 23.18
CA ASP A 60 -16.47 -15.04 22.43
C ASP A 60 -16.72 -14.97 20.91
N ARG A 61 -17.99 -14.93 20.49
CA ARG A 61 -18.36 -14.72 19.07
C ARG A 61 -17.84 -13.38 18.51
N VAL A 62 -17.83 -12.31 19.30
CA VAL A 62 -17.27 -11.01 18.87
C VAL A 62 -15.75 -11.09 18.73
N ALA A 63 -15.07 -11.75 19.67
CA ALA A 63 -13.62 -11.99 19.58
C ALA A 63 -13.26 -12.83 18.34
N GLN A 64 -14.04 -13.88 18.06
CA GLN A 64 -13.88 -14.71 16.87
C GLN A 64 -14.12 -13.91 15.58
N TRP A 65 -15.25 -13.19 15.49
CA TRP A 65 -15.55 -12.35 14.33
C TRP A 65 -14.44 -11.32 14.07
N THR A 66 -13.93 -10.68 15.13
CA THR A 66 -12.80 -9.73 15.02
C THR A 66 -11.56 -10.41 14.45
N ALA A 67 -11.22 -11.61 14.96
CA ALA A 67 -10.10 -12.40 14.46
C ALA A 67 -10.28 -12.80 12.98
N ASP A 68 -11.50 -13.14 12.57
CA ASP A 68 -11.82 -13.50 11.19
C ASP A 68 -11.62 -12.30 10.24
N GLN A 69 -11.99 -11.08 10.69
CA GLN A 69 -11.79 -9.85 9.89
C GLN A 69 -10.31 -9.43 9.77
N LEU A 70 -9.48 -9.70 10.79
CA LEU A 70 -8.07 -9.31 10.80
C LEU A 70 -7.29 -9.87 9.61
N GLY A 71 -7.60 -11.09 9.16
CA GLY A 71 -6.94 -11.71 8.02
C GLY A 71 -7.08 -10.88 6.75
N MET A 72 -8.32 -10.49 6.40
CA MET A 72 -8.62 -9.70 5.21
C MET A 72 -8.06 -8.28 5.32
N LEU A 73 -8.22 -7.62 6.48
CA LEU A 73 -7.70 -6.26 6.69
C LEU A 73 -6.16 -6.21 6.63
N THR A 74 -5.48 -7.23 7.14
CA THR A 74 -4.01 -7.32 7.07
C THR A 74 -3.55 -7.44 5.62
N ARG A 75 -4.24 -8.23 4.80
CA ARG A 75 -3.92 -8.32 3.37
C ARG A 75 -4.13 -7.01 2.63
N ARG A 76 -5.22 -6.30 2.94
CA ARG A 76 -5.47 -4.96 2.38
C ARG A 76 -4.37 -3.97 2.76
N TYR A 77 -3.89 -4.05 4.00
CA TYR A 77 -2.74 -3.26 4.43
C TYR A 77 -1.48 -3.61 3.64
N ASN A 78 -1.15 -4.90 3.54
CA ASN A 78 0.02 -5.37 2.80
C ASN A 78 -0.04 -4.89 1.34
N PHE A 79 -1.17 -5.08 0.68
CA PHE A 79 -1.39 -4.66 -0.71
C PHE A 79 -1.20 -3.15 -0.89
N ALA A 80 -1.76 -2.34 0.01
CA ALA A 80 -1.65 -0.89 -0.07
C ALA A 80 -0.21 -0.38 0.14
N VAL A 81 0.61 -1.08 0.93
CA VAL A 81 2.02 -0.72 1.13
C VAL A 81 2.88 -1.11 -0.07
N THR A 82 2.54 -2.19 -0.78
CA THR A 82 3.28 -2.64 -1.97
C THR A 82 2.83 -1.98 -3.27
N HIS A 83 1.67 -1.31 -3.30
CA HIS A 83 1.16 -0.62 -4.49
C HIS A 83 0.89 0.88 -4.21
N PRO A 84 1.93 1.68 -3.88
CA PRO A 84 1.76 3.11 -3.66
C PRO A 84 1.30 3.81 -4.95
N ASP A 85 0.47 4.84 -4.81
CA ASP A 85 0.05 5.68 -5.94
C ASP A 85 1.26 6.26 -6.68
N ARG A 86 1.35 6.01 -7.99
CA ARG A 86 2.40 6.55 -8.87
C ARG A 86 2.06 7.92 -9.45
N GLY A 87 0.83 8.40 -9.30
CA GLY A 87 0.36 9.61 -9.97
C GLY A 87 -0.52 10.49 -9.08
N GLY A 88 0.13 11.41 -8.34
CA GLY A 88 -0.46 12.67 -7.88
C GLY A 88 -1.82 12.55 -7.19
N GLY A 89 -1.79 12.57 -5.85
CA GLY A 89 -2.99 12.57 -5.01
C GLY A 89 -4.13 13.39 -5.60
N VAL A 90 -5.30 12.74 -5.67
CA VAL A 90 -6.56 13.26 -6.21
C VAL A 90 -6.65 14.77 -6.01
N ASN A 91 -6.65 15.53 -7.12
CA ASN A 91 -6.78 16.98 -7.12
C ASN A 91 -7.79 17.40 -6.04
N ALA A 92 -7.37 18.27 -5.13
CA ALA A 92 -8.30 18.93 -4.23
C ALA A 92 -9.42 19.54 -5.10
N PRO A 93 -10.71 19.35 -4.76
CA PRO A 93 -11.78 19.98 -5.52
C PRO A 93 -11.49 21.50 -5.59
N PRO A 94 -11.80 22.17 -6.72
CA PRO A 94 -11.61 23.60 -6.83
C PRO A 94 -12.32 24.29 -5.66
N ALA A 95 -11.62 25.23 -5.02
CA ALA A 95 -12.17 25.95 -3.87
C ALA A 95 -13.57 26.48 -4.23
N PRO A 96 -14.58 26.29 -3.37
CA PRO A 96 -15.90 26.83 -3.63
C PRO A 96 -15.78 28.35 -3.80
N ALA A 97 -16.36 28.87 -4.88
CA ALA A 97 -16.36 30.30 -5.17
C ALA A 97 -16.83 31.08 -3.94
N PRO A 98 -16.20 32.23 -3.63
CA PRO A 98 -16.63 33.06 -2.51
C PRO A 98 -18.10 33.40 -2.68
N ARG A 99 -18.92 33.03 -1.68
CA ARG A 99 -20.34 33.34 -1.68
C ARG A 99 -20.50 34.88 -1.71
N PRO A 100 -21.43 35.42 -2.52
CA PRO A 100 -21.76 36.83 -2.45
C PRO A 100 -22.24 37.15 -1.03
N GLY A 101 -21.57 38.10 -0.38
CA GLY A 101 -21.98 38.57 0.93
C GLY A 101 -23.37 39.22 0.86
N PRO A 102 -24.15 39.21 1.97
CA PRO A 102 -25.37 39.98 2.04
C PRO A 102 -25.06 41.46 1.85
N SER A 103 -25.70 42.04 0.84
CA SER A 103 -25.77 43.48 0.58
C SER A 103 -26.36 44.19 1.80
N GLY A 104 -25.48 44.74 2.65
CA GLY A 104 -25.82 45.70 3.69
C GLY A 104 -25.46 47.09 3.17
N GLY A 105 -26.48 47.85 2.79
CA GLY A 105 -26.35 49.22 2.30
C GLY A 105 -25.64 50.14 3.30
N GLY A 106 -24.76 50.99 2.77
CA GLY A 106 -24.33 52.22 3.44
C GLY A 106 -25.54 53.09 3.78
N GLY A 107 -25.51 53.99 4.75
CA GLY A 107 -24.37 54.73 5.28
C GLY A 107 -24.84 56.18 5.37
N GLY A 108 -24.75 56.76 6.57
CA GLY A 108 -24.80 58.21 6.78
C GLY A 108 -26.16 58.81 7.16
N GLY A 109 -26.21 59.50 8.30
CA GLY A 109 -27.32 60.39 8.64
C GLY A 109 -27.42 60.69 10.13
N ALA A 110 -27.06 61.91 10.52
CA ALA A 110 -26.81 62.35 11.88
C ALA A 110 -28.06 62.69 12.73
N THR A 111 -27.81 62.78 14.04
CA THR A 111 -28.31 63.77 15.04
C THR A 111 -29.23 63.32 16.18
N ARG A 112 -28.82 63.80 17.38
CA ARG A 112 -29.57 64.23 18.58
C ARG A 112 -30.14 63.20 19.58
N GLY A 113 -29.75 63.39 20.85
CA GLY A 113 -30.66 63.24 21.99
C GLY A 113 -30.14 62.47 23.21
N VAL A 114 -29.51 63.19 24.14
CA VAL A 114 -29.26 62.88 25.59
C VAL A 114 -30.63 62.78 26.34
N PRO A 115 -30.83 62.24 27.58
CA PRO A 115 -29.89 61.80 28.64
C PRO A 115 -30.11 60.43 29.34
N LYS A 116 -29.07 60.07 30.09
CA LYS A 116 -28.96 59.32 31.37
C LYS A 116 -30.21 59.33 32.28
N PRO A 117 -30.38 58.30 33.15
CA PRO A 117 -30.14 58.57 34.57
C PRO A 117 -29.39 57.46 35.33
N ASP A 118 -28.95 57.87 36.52
CA ASP A 118 -28.05 57.24 37.49
C ASP A 118 -28.66 56.11 38.34
N GLY A 119 -27.76 55.38 39.04
CA GLY A 119 -28.03 54.63 40.27
C GLY A 119 -27.96 53.11 40.08
N GLY A 120 -27.26 52.32 40.89
CA GLY A 120 -26.59 52.59 42.15
C GLY A 120 -25.77 51.36 42.56
N ALA A 121 -24.81 51.62 43.45
CA ALA A 121 -23.94 50.62 44.04
C ALA A 121 -24.73 49.66 44.95
N VAL A 122 -24.46 48.36 44.83
CA VAL A 122 -24.67 47.41 45.93
C VAL A 122 -23.45 46.49 46.04
N LYS A 123 -22.78 46.63 47.19
CA LYS A 123 -21.73 45.77 47.72
C LYS A 123 -22.38 44.52 48.29
N GLY A 124 -21.91 43.32 47.92
CA GLY A 124 -22.28 42.11 48.65
C GLY A 124 -21.76 40.80 48.06
N GLY A 125 -20.88 40.12 48.81
CA GLY A 125 -20.92 38.66 48.99
C GLY A 125 -20.29 37.73 47.93
N ARG A 126 -19.28 36.97 48.36
CA ARG A 126 -18.66 35.74 47.80
C ARG A 126 -19.67 34.69 47.25
N PRO A 127 -19.28 33.63 46.48
CA PRO A 127 -17.94 33.05 46.32
C PRO A 127 -17.45 32.75 44.89
N SER A 128 -16.15 32.49 44.80
CA SER A 128 -15.41 32.02 43.63
C SER A 128 -16.02 30.74 43.03
N ARG A 129 -16.43 30.82 41.75
CA ARG A 129 -16.80 29.67 40.92
C ARG A 129 -15.96 29.75 39.65
N GLY A 130 -15.05 28.79 39.50
CA GLY A 130 -14.15 28.70 38.34
C GLY A 130 -14.95 28.60 37.05
N GLY A 131 -14.98 29.70 36.29
CA GLY A 131 -15.40 29.74 34.90
C GLY A 131 -14.15 29.69 34.04
N GLY A 132 -13.74 28.48 33.65
CA GLY A 132 -12.74 28.30 32.61
C GLY A 132 -13.25 28.96 31.33
N SER A 133 -12.49 29.93 30.80
CA SER A 133 -12.73 30.51 29.49
C SER A 133 -12.79 29.38 28.45
N PRO A 134 -13.76 29.37 27.52
CA PRO A 134 -13.70 28.47 26.39
C PRO A 134 -12.47 28.84 25.58
N HIS A 135 -11.48 27.94 25.54
CA HIS A 135 -10.36 28.04 24.61
C HIS A 135 -10.95 28.17 23.21
N ALA A 136 -10.75 29.35 22.61
CA ALA A 136 -10.97 29.55 21.20
C ALA A 136 -10.18 28.49 20.45
N PHE A 137 -10.89 27.58 19.78
CA PHE A 137 -10.31 26.61 18.87
C PHE A 137 -9.53 27.38 17.81
N ARG A 138 -8.20 27.38 17.93
CA ARG A 138 -7.33 27.73 16.81
C ARG A 138 -7.57 26.67 15.72
N PRO A 139 -7.90 27.07 14.48
CA PRO A 139 -7.95 26.14 13.37
C PRO A 139 -6.59 25.45 13.26
N VAL A 140 -6.58 24.13 13.41
CA VAL A 140 -5.41 23.31 13.11
C VAL A 140 -5.13 23.50 11.61
N PRO A 141 -3.90 23.87 11.20
CA PRO A 141 -3.59 24.00 9.79
C PRO A 141 -3.88 22.68 9.05
N PRO A 142 -4.35 22.73 7.80
CA PRO A 142 -4.73 21.54 7.06
C PRO A 142 -3.55 20.56 7.00
N LYS A 143 -3.77 19.35 7.51
CA LYS A 143 -2.82 18.24 7.41
C LYS A 143 -2.50 18.03 5.93
N SER A 144 -1.22 17.92 5.61
CA SER A 144 -0.71 17.62 4.27
C SER A 144 -1.50 16.48 3.62
N PRO A 145 -1.71 16.51 2.29
CA PRO A 145 -2.47 15.47 1.61
C PRO A 145 -1.87 14.10 1.91
N ARG A 146 -2.67 13.21 2.50
CA ARG A 146 -2.24 11.86 2.83
C ARG A 146 -2.04 11.09 1.54
N LYS A 147 -0.94 10.33 1.44
CA LYS A 147 -0.71 9.40 0.32
C LYS A 147 -1.72 8.28 0.42
N THR A 148 -2.77 8.35 -0.39
CA THR A 148 -3.81 7.32 -0.52
C THR A 148 -3.53 6.51 -1.78
N THR A 149 -3.71 5.19 -1.74
CA THR A 149 -3.55 4.36 -2.94
C THR A 149 -4.84 4.35 -3.77
N PRO A 150 -4.82 4.76 -5.07
CA PRO A 150 -6.01 4.81 -5.92
C PRO A 150 -6.54 3.42 -6.25
N HIS A 151 -5.70 2.39 -6.07
CA HIS A 151 -6.13 1.00 -6.00
C HIS A 151 -6.87 0.80 -4.68
N GLY A 152 -8.16 1.17 -4.67
CA GLY A 152 -9.10 0.72 -3.65
C GLY A 152 -9.04 -0.81 -3.57
N ALA A 153 -9.02 -1.34 -2.34
CA ALA A 153 -9.02 -2.77 -1.96
C ALA A 153 -9.05 -3.74 -3.16
N GLY A 154 -7.93 -3.84 -3.89
CA GLY A 154 -7.85 -4.60 -5.14
C GLY A 154 -8.26 -6.06 -4.95
N ASP A 155 -8.46 -6.75 -6.06
CA ASP A 155 -8.63 -8.20 -6.03
C ASP A 155 -7.35 -8.79 -5.40
N LEU A 156 -7.44 -9.35 -4.18
CA LEU A 156 -6.30 -9.84 -3.39
C LEU A 156 -5.77 -11.19 -3.95
N GLY A 157 -5.88 -11.39 -5.26
CA GLY A 157 -5.71 -12.67 -5.94
C GLY A 157 -6.73 -13.72 -5.52
N ASP A 158 -6.50 -14.96 -5.95
CA ASP A 158 -7.40 -16.10 -5.75
C ASP A 158 -7.45 -16.65 -4.31
N PHE A 159 -6.62 -16.12 -3.41
CA PHE A 159 -6.56 -16.61 -2.04
C PHE A 159 -7.55 -15.84 -1.15
N PRO A 160 -8.26 -16.49 -0.22
CA PRO A 160 -9.17 -15.79 0.70
C PRO A 160 -8.46 -15.17 1.91
N THR A 161 -7.31 -15.73 2.31
CA THR A 161 -6.58 -15.31 3.53
C THR A 161 -5.08 -15.32 3.31
N ARG A 162 -4.34 -14.60 4.18
CA ARG A 162 -2.87 -14.61 4.19
C ARG A 162 -2.31 -16.01 4.41
N GLY A 163 -2.96 -16.78 5.29
CA GLY A 163 -2.59 -18.17 5.55
C GLY A 163 -2.76 -19.06 4.32
N ALA A 164 -3.84 -18.86 3.56
CA ALA A 164 -4.08 -19.58 2.30
C ALA A 164 -3.04 -19.22 1.24
N ALA A 165 -2.76 -17.92 1.04
CA ALA A 165 -1.73 -17.45 0.11
C ALA A 165 -0.34 -18.01 0.46
N ALA A 166 0.06 -17.92 1.73
CA ALA A 166 1.33 -18.47 2.20
C ALA A 166 1.43 -20.00 2.05
N LYS A 167 0.32 -20.72 2.26
CA LYS A 167 0.28 -22.18 2.08
C LYS A 167 0.44 -22.56 0.60
N ALA A 168 -0.28 -21.88 -0.29
CA ALA A 168 -0.16 -22.08 -1.73
C ALA A 168 1.26 -21.77 -2.22
N ALA A 169 1.81 -20.63 -1.83
CA ALA A 169 3.18 -20.22 -2.17
C ALA A 169 4.24 -21.26 -1.75
N ARG A 170 4.10 -21.85 -0.55
CA ARG A 170 5.00 -22.91 -0.08
C ARG A 170 4.85 -24.20 -0.89
N ALA A 171 3.62 -24.57 -1.24
CA ALA A 171 3.36 -25.75 -2.06
C ALA A 171 3.95 -25.58 -3.46
N ASP A 172 3.76 -24.42 -4.07
CA ASP A 172 4.31 -24.08 -5.38
C ASP A 172 5.84 -24.03 -5.35
N ALA A 173 6.46 -23.42 -4.33
CA ALA A 173 7.91 -23.41 -4.17
C ALA A 173 8.50 -24.83 -4.06
N LEU A 174 7.82 -25.74 -3.33
CA LEU A 174 8.22 -27.14 -3.24
C LEU A 174 8.06 -27.87 -4.58
N ALA A 175 6.98 -27.61 -5.32
CA ALA A 175 6.76 -28.18 -6.64
C ALA A 175 7.83 -27.73 -7.64
N VAL A 176 8.21 -26.44 -7.62
CA VAL A 176 9.32 -25.91 -8.41
C VAL A 176 10.63 -26.58 -8.02
N ALA A 177 10.96 -26.64 -6.72
CA ALA A 177 12.21 -27.26 -6.26
C ALA A 177 12.30 -28.74 -6.69
N ALA A 178 11.21 -29.50 -6.57
CA ALA A 178 11.13 -30.89 -7.02
C ALA A 178 11.30 -31.01 -8.55
N ALA A 179 10.63 -30.15 -9.33
CA ALA A 179 10.76 -30.14 -10.78
C ALA A 179 12.20 -29.84 -11.22
N LEU A 180 12.84 -28.85 -10.61
CA LEU A 180 14.24 -28.50 -10.90
C LEU A 180 15.21 -29.62 -10.52
N GLN A 181 15.02 -30.25 -9.36
CA GLN A 181 15.84 -31.36 -8.90
C GLN A 181 15.74 -32.57 -9.85
N ASP A 182 14.52 -32.91 -10.27
CA ASP A 182 14.24 -34.05 -11.14
C ASP A 182 14.44 -33.73 -12.63
N ARG A 183 14.85 -32.49 -12.97
CA ARG A 183 14.97 -31.97 -14.34
C ARG A 183 13.69 -32.14 -15.16
N ARG A 184 12.55 -31.98 -14.51
CA ARG A 184 11.22 -32.01 -15.12
C ARG A 184 10.71 -30.59 -15.35
N PRO A 185 9.77 -30.39 -16.30
CA PRO A 185 9.09 -29.12 -16.45
C PRO A 185 8.40 -28.71 -15.14
N VAL A 186 8.42 -27.40 -14.84
CA VAL A 186 7.64 -26.84 -13.74
C VAL A 186 6.14 -27.05 -14.04
N PRO A 187 5.35 -27.58 -13.09
CA PRO A 187 3.93 -27.87 -13.34
C PRO A 187 3.12 -26.63 -13.75
N ASP A 188 2.20 -26.78 -14.71
CA ASP A 188 1.34 -25.68 -15.21
C ASP A 188 0.52 -25.00 -14.12
N SER A 189 0.16 -25.73 -13.05
CA SER A 189 -0.53 -25.17 -11.89
C SER A 189 0.29 -24.09 -11.19
N VAL A 190 1.62 -24.24 -11.12
CA VAL A 190 2.51 -23.23 -10.54
C VAL A 190 2.48 -21.97 -11.39
N TRP A 191 2.57 -22.09 -12.71
CA TRP A 191 2.53 -20.94 -13.61
C TRP A 191 1.17 -20.24 -13.55
N THR A 192 0.08 -20.98 -13.39
CA THR A 192 -1.27 -20.45 -13.24
C THR A 192 -1.39 -19.66 -11.94
N HIS A 193 -0.96 -20.23 -10.81
CA HIS A 193 -0.96 -19.54 -9.52
C HIS A 193 -0.04 -18.31 -9.53
N LEU A 194 1.14 -18.41 -10.14
CA LEU A 194 2.07 -17.28 -10.23
C LEU A 194 1.46 -16.12 -11.03
N LYS A 195 0.81 -16.42 -12.16
CA LYS A 195 0.12 -15.41 -12.98
C LYS A 195 -1.04 -14.76 -12.23
N ALA A 196 -1.85 -15.55 -11.53
CA ALA A 196 -2.99 -15.03 -10.78
C ALA A 196 -2.58 -14.30 -9.48
N GLY A 197 -1.47 -14.70 -8.88
CA GLY A 197 -0.95 -14.20 -7.61
C GLY A 197 0.21 -13.22 -7.73
N ALA A 198 0.53 -12.72 -8.93
CA ALA A 198 1.71 -11.88 -9.14
C ALA A 198 1.67 -10.55 -8.35
N ASP A 199 0.46 -10.01 -8.15
CA ASP A 199 0.24 -8.78 -7.39
C ASP A 199 -0.12 -9.05 -5.91
N ASP A 200 -0.08 -10.31 -5.46
CA ASP A 200 -0.36 -10.67 -4.06
C ASP A 200 0.93 -10.68 -3.21
N PRO A 201 1.13 -9.70 -2.31
CA PRO A 201 2.35 -9.61 -1.52
C PRO A 201 2.51 -10.73 -0.50
N ASP A 202 1.44 -11.41 -0.08
CA ASP A 202 1.53 -12.52 0.88
C ASP A 202 1.90 -13.85 0.19
N TYR A 203 1.45 -14.04 -1.06
CA TYR A 203 1.86 -15.18 -1.89
C TYR A 203 3.30 -15.02 -2.36
N THR A 204 3.63 -13.90 -3.01
CA THR A 204 4.93 -13.66 -3.64
C THR A 204 6.08 -13.62 -2.62
N GLU A 205 5.91 -12.95 -1.48
CA GLU A 205 6.89 -12.96 -0.38
C GLU A 205 7.27 -14.39 0.01
N LYS A 206 6.27 -15.24 0.26
CA LYS A 206 6.51 -16.62 0.74
C LYS A 206 7.02 -17.55 -0.35
N LEU A 207 6.66 -17.33 -1.61
CA LEU A 207 7.17 -18.09 -2.74
C LEU A 207 8.69 -17.86 -2.87
N TYR A 208 9.09 -16.59 -2.94
CA TYR A 208 10.49 -16.23 -3.17
C TYR A 208 11.39 -16.44 -1.95
N GLU A 209 10.87 -16.25 -0.73
CA GLU A 209 11.56 -16.65 0.50
C GLU A 209 11.92 -18.14 0.48
N ARG A 210 11.02 -18.99 -0.04
CA ARG A 210 11.22 -20.44 -0.04
C ARG A 210 12.09 -20.92 -1.20
N LEU A 211 11.97 -20.30 -2.38
CA LEU A 211 12.80 -20.62 -3.54
C LEU A 211 14.26 -20.18 -3.34
N GLY A 212 14.46 -19.00 -2.75
CA GLY A 212 15.76 -18.35 -2.71
C GLY A 212 16.34 -18.05 -4.11
N PRO A 213 17.59 -17.54 -4.18
CA PRO A 213 18.21 -17.14 -5.45
C PRO A 213 18.31 -18.28 -6.47
N ALA A 214 18.74 -19.46 -6.03
CA ALA A 214 18.91 -20.62 -6.91
C ALA A 214 17.58 -21.13 -7.48
N GLY A 215 16.53 -21.20 -6.66
CA GLY A 215 15.20 -21.58 -7.11
C GLY A 215 14.61 -20.58 -8.11
N VAL A 216 14.88 -19.28 -7.93
CA VAL A 216 14.47 -18.24 -8.88
C VAL A 216 15.21 -18.35 -10.21
N ALA A 217 16.53 -18.56 -10.20
CA ALA A 217 17.29 -18.80 -11.43
C ALA A 217 16.77 -20.04 -12.19
N GLY A 218 16.47 -21.12 -11.46
CA GLY A 218 15.85 -22.31 -12.04
C GLY A 218 14.45 -22.03 -12.61
N LEU A 219 13.64 -21.23 -11.92
CA LEU A 219 12.32 -20.82 -12.41
C LEU A 219 12.42 -19.99 -13.70
N LEU A 220 13.36 -19.04 -13.77
CA LEU A 220 13.62 -18.25 -14.98
C LEU A 220 14.05 -19.13 -16.16
N LYS A 221 14.89 -20.14 -15.90
CA LYS A 221 15.26 -21.14 -16.89
C LYS A 221 14.07 -21.99 -17.34
N ALA A 222 13.22 -22.41 -16.41
CA ALA A 222 12.04 -23.21 -16.71
C ALA A 222 10.99 -22.45 -17.53
N ALA A 223 11.01 -21.12 -17.52
CA ALA A 223 10.16 -20.32 -18.39
C ALA A 223 10.57 -20.41 -19.87
N ASP A 224 11.82 -20.82 -20.18
CA ASP A 224 12.33 -21.09 -21.53
C ASP A 224 11.98 -20.02 -22.59
N GLY A 225 12.04 -18.74 -22.19
CA GLY A 225 11.71 -17.61 -23.07
C GLY A 225 10.21 -17.35 -23.28
N ASP A 226 9.31 -18.10 -22.62
CA ASP A 226 7.89 -17.78 -22.57
C ASP A 226 7.70 -16.40 -21.92
N THR A 227 7.35 -15.43 -22.76
CA THR A 227 7.19 -14.02 -22.37
C THR A 227 6.09 -13.83 -21.32
N ALA A 228 5.03 -14.66 -21.32
CA ALA A 228 3.98 -14.58 -20.32
C ALA A 228 4.44 -15.11 -18.96
N CYS A 229 5.23 -16.18 -18.95
CA CYS A 229 5.81 -16.71 -17.72
C CYS A 229 6.89 -15.77 -17.16
N LEU A 230 7.78 -15.24 -18.01
CA LEU A 230 8.78 -14.25 -17.61
C LEU A 230 8.15 -12.96 -17.07
N ARG A 231 7.06 -12.49 -17.71
CA ARG A 231 6.31 -11.34 -17.21
C ARG A 231 5.71 -11.59 -15.83
N ALA A 232 5.13 -12.77 -15.62
CA ALA A 232 4.59 -13.15 -14.30
C ALA A 232 5.69 -13.17 -13.23
N VAL A 233 6.88 -13.69 -13.54
CA VAL A 233 8.04 -13.66 -12.62
C VAL A 233 8.50 -12.23 -12.35
N GLN A 234 8.54 -11.37 -13.39
CA GLN A 234 8.90 -9.97 -13.26
C GLN A 234 7.95 -9.20 -12.35
N ASP A 235 6.64 -9.29 -12.59
CA ASP A 235 5.62 -8.57 -11.81
C ASP A 235 5.62 -9.06 -10.35
N SER A 236 5.71 -10.38 -10.14
CA SER A 236 5.74 -10.97 -8.80
C SER A 236 7.02 -10.71 -8.00
N LEU A 237 8.19 -10.64 -8.65
CA LEU A 237 9.43 -10.19 -8.00
C LEU A 237 9.32 -8.72 -7.58
N GLY A 238 8.72 -7.88 -8.43
CA GLY A 238 8.40 -6.48 -8.09
C GLY A 238 7.60 -6.41 -6.79
N THR A 239 6.46 -7.08 -6.73
CA THR A 239 5.61 -7.18 -5.54
C THR A 239 6.36 -7.70 -4.31
N ALA A 240 7.11 -8.80 -4.46
CA ALA A 240 7.86 -9.41 -3.36
C ALA A 240 8.96 -8.51 -2.81
N SER A 241 9.61 -7.70 -3.65
CA SER A 241 10.73 -6.84 -3.27
C SER A 241 10.38 -5.77 -2.22
N HIS A 242 9.08 -5.49 -2.03
CA HIS A 242 8.60 -4.58 -0.98
C HIS A 242 8.59 -5.22 0.41
N ARG A 243 8.73 -6.55 0.51
CA ARG A 243 8.65 -7.30 1.78
C ARG A 243 9.84 -8.21 2.01
N LEU A 244 10.28 -8.90 0.96
CA LEU A 244 11.48 -9.71 0.98
C LEU A 244 12.72 -8.82 0.88
N THR A 245 13.72 -9.08 1.72
CA THR A 245 15.02 -8.42 1.60
C THR A 245 15.78 -9.01 0.41
N MET A 246 15.70 -8.33 -0.73
CA MET A 246 16.52 -8.60 -1.92
C MET A 246 17.69 -7.61 -1.95
N ASP A 247 18.65 -7.78 -1.04
CA ASP A 247 19.85 -6.94 -0.98
C ASP A 247 20.89 -7.33 -2.04
N ALA A 248 22.03 -6.63 -2.04
CA ALA A 248 23.08 -6.83 -3.04
C ALA A 248 23.70 -8.24 -2.97
N GLU A 249 23.70 -8.89 -1.80
CA GLU A 249 24.19 -10.26 -1.66
C GLU A 249 23.21 -11.26 -2.28
N TRP A 250 21.92 -11.12 -1.96
CA TRP A 250 20.86 -11.96 -2.53
C TRP A 250 20.81 -11.83 -4.05
N LEU A 251 20.85 -10.61 -4.57
CA LEU A 251 20.81 -10.32 -6.01
C LEU A 251 22.07 -10.82 -6.73
N ARG A 252 23.26 -10.66 -6.14
CA ARG A 252 24.50 -11.21 -6.70
C ARG A 252 24.43 -12.74 -6.80
N THR A 253 23.95 -13.38 -5.73
CA THR A 253 23.77 -14.83 -5.71
C THR A 253 22.79 -15.28 -6.80
N LEU A 254 21.69 -14.55 -7.00
CA LEU A 254 20.75 -14.84 -8.09
C LEU A 254 21.42 -14.75 -9.46
N LEU A 255 22.20 -13.71 -9.71
CA LEU A 255 22.89 -13.53 -10.98
C LEU A 255 23.96 -14.61 -11.23
N ASP A 256 24.64 -15.06 -10.18
CA ASP A 256 25.64 -16.14 -10.28
C ASP A 256 24.98 -17.51 -10.52
N GLU A 257 23.80 -17.76 -9.94
CA GLU A 257 22.98 -18.94 -10.24
C GLU A 257 22.39 -18.88 -11.66
N ALA A 258 21.94 -17.71 -12.10
CA ALA A 258 21.43 -17.48 -13.45
C ALA A 258 22.53 -17.67 -14.50
N ASP A 259 23.76 -17.22 -14.21
CA ASP A 259 24.93 -17.44 -15.05
C ASP A 259 25.25 -18.93 -15.19
N ARG A 260 25.34 -19.66 -14.06
CA ARG A 260 25.53 -21.12 -14.04
C ARG A 260 24.48 -21.89 -14.84
N THR A 261 23.27 -21.37 -14.92
CA THR A 261 22.16 -22.02 -15.61
C THR A 261 21.96 -21.54 -17.05
N GLY A 262 22.71 -20.53 -17.48
CA GLY A 262 22.72 -19.99 -18.85
C GLY A 262 21.63 -18.94 -19.12
N VAL A 263 21.05 -18.34 -18.08
CA VAL A 263 19.91 -17.39 -18.18
C VAL A 263 20.21 -16.03 -17.54
N ARG A 264 21.49 -15.65 -17.45
CA ARG A 264 21.92 -14.38 -16.84
C ARG A 264 21.25 -13.17 -17.48
N ASP A 265 21.20 -13.10 -18.81
CA ASP A 265 20.62 -11.97 -19.53
C ASP A 265 19.11 -11.84 -19.26
N VAL A 266 18.40 -12.98 -19.21
CA VAL A 266 16.99 -13.03 -18.84
C VAL A 266 16.79 -12.57 -17.40
N ALA A 267 17.64 -13.00 -16.47
CA ALA A 267 17.58 -12.55 -15.09
C ALA A 267 17.80 -11.04 -14.96
N VAL A 268 18.78 -10.47 -15.66
CA VAL A 268 19.02 -9.02 -15.68
C VAL A 268 17.81 -8.28 -16.25
N GLN A 269 17.24 -8.75 -17.36
CA GLN A 269 16.06 -8.15 -17.98
C GLN A 269 14.86 -8.16 -17.02
N VAL A 270 14.60 -9.29 -16.36
CA VAL A 270 13.51 -9.43 -15.39
C VAL A 270 13.73 -8.51 -14.18
N LEU A 271 14.94 -8.48 -13.63
CA LEU A 271 15.27 -7.66 -12.46
C LEU A 271 15.17 -6.14 -12.74
N THR A 272 15.62 -5.70 -13.92
CA THR A 272 15.55 -4.28 -14.34
C THR A 272 14.20 -3.88 -14.91
N GLY A 273 13.37 -4.85 -15.31
CA GLY A 273 12.01 -4.59 -15.78
C GLY A 273 10.96 -4.54 -14.66
N ALA A 274 11.23 -5.17 -13.51
CA ALA A 274 10.29 -5.24 -12.40
C ALA A 274 10.14 -3.90 -11.67
N ASP A 275 8.94 -3.60 -11.15
CA ASP A 275 8.73 -2.47 -10.24
C ASP A 275 9.30 -2.78 -8.86
N MET A 276 10.62 -2.66 -8.74
CA MET A 276 11.33 -2.99 -7.51
C MET A 276 11.16 -1.88 -6.46
N SER A 277 11.11 -2.31 -5.20
CA SER A 277 11.18 -1.40 -4.05
C SER A 277 12.43 -0.53 -4.11
N HIS A 278 12.38 0.65 -3.47
CA HIS A 278 13.51 1.59 -3.47
C HIS A 278 14.82 0.93 -3.03
N ARG A 279 14.76 0.15 -1.94
CA ARG A 279 15.93 -0.56 -1.38
C ARG A 279 16.51 -1.56 -2.38
N THR A 280 15.65 -2.32 -3.06
CA THR A 280 16.09 -3.30 -4.06
C THR A 280 16.68 -2.61 -5.29
N ARG A 281 16.13 -1.47 -5.72
CA ARG A 281 16.72 -0.65 -6.79
C ARG A 281 18.09 -0.10 -6.45
N GLU A 282 18.30 0.37 -5.21
CA GLU A 282 19.62 0.78 -4.74
C GLU A 282 20.61 -0.39 -4.76
N ALA A 283 20.18 -1.58 -4.36
CA ALA A 283 21.00 -2.79 -4.41
C ALA A 283 21.35 -3.19 -5.85
N LEU A 284 20.40 -3.13 -6.80
CA LEU A 284 20.66 -3.33 -8.23
C LEU A 284 21.66 -2.32 -8.78
N ALA A 285 21.51 -1.04 -8.42
CA ALA A 285 22.43 0.02 -8.81
C ALA A 285 23.85 -0.21 -8.27
N ALA A 286 23.98 -0.70 -7.03
CA ALA A 286 25.27 -1.07 -6.44
C ALA A 286 25.94 -2.25 -7.15
N LEU A 287 25.17 -3.09 -7.85
CA LEU A 287 25.67 -4.16 -8.71
C LEU A 287 25.97 -3.70 -10.16
N GLY A 288 25.79 -2.41 -10.45
CA GLY A 288 25.98 -1.86 -11.80
C GLY A 288 24.85 -2.20 -12.78
N LEU A 289 23.75 -2.77 -12.32
CA LEU A 289 22.57 -3.04 -13.12
C LEU A 289 21.65 -1.82 -13.05
N ARG A 290 21.68 -0.97 -14.08
CA ARG A 290 20.76 0.17 -14.22
C ARG A 290 19.67 -0.14 -15.24
N ASP A 291 18.47 0.35 -14.96
CA ASP A 291 17.32 0.29 -15.85
C ASP A 291 17.70 0.76 -17.26
N ALA A 292 17.42 -0.07 -18.26
CA ALA A 292 17.43 0.34 -19.67
C ALA A 292 16.25 1.31 -20.01
N SER A 293 15.46 1.68 -19.01
CA SER A 293 14.21 2.44 -19.11
C SER A 293 14.34 3.89 -18.58
N GLY A 294 15.49 4.52 -18.78
CA GLY A 294 15.63 5.99 -18.64
C GLY A 294 15.35 6.66 -19.99
N PRO A 295 14.61 7.79 -20.06
CA PRO A 295 14.41 8.49 -21.32
C PRO A 295 15.76 8.91 -21.87
N ALA A 296 16.05 8.52 -23.11
CA ALA A 296 17.17 9.03 -23.85
C ALA A 296 17.12 10.56 -23.79
N SER A 297 18.09 11.19 -23.12
CA SER A 297 18.29 12.62 -23.21
C SER A 297 18.56 12.96 -24.69
N PRO A 298 17.73 13.79 -25.34
CA PRO A 298 18.04 14.29 -26.67
C PRO A 298 19.02 15.46 -26.50
N ASP A 299 20.27 15.16 -26.17
CA ASP A 299 21.33 16.19 -26.17
C ASP A 299 22.71 15.64 -26.56
N GLN A 300 22.72 14.74 -27.54
CA GLN A 300 23.92 14.44 -28.34
C GLN A 300 23.59 14.54 -29.83
N THR A 301 23.07 15.71 -30.22
CA THR A 301 23.07 16.14 -31.62
C THR A 301 23.61 17.57 -31.67
N GLY A 302 24.84 17.73 -31.21
CA GLY A 302 25.58 18.99 -31.26
C GLY A 302 26.96 18.74 -31.83
N ASP A 303 27.20 19.30 -33.01
CA ASP A 303 28.51 19.58 -33.59
C ASP A 303 29.14 18.51 -34.52
N ARG A 304 28.53 18.34 -35.70
CA ARG A 304 29.30 18.19 -36.94
C ARG A 304 28.91 19.29 -37.91
N ARG A 305 29.62 20.41 -37.83
CA ARG A 305 29.67 21.42 -38.90
C ARG A 305 30.21 20.78 -40.19
N PRO A 306 29.53 20.91 -41.33
CA PRO A 306 30.16 20.65 -42.62
C PRO A 306 31.07 21.83 -42.98
N VAL A 307 32.36 21.55 -43.16
CA VAL A 307 33.30 22.47 -43.80
C VAL A 307 32.96 22.52 -45.29
N LEU A 308 32.40 23.65 -45.71
CA LEU A 308 32.36 24.11 -47.09
C LEU A 308 33.74 24.66 -47.46
N GLU A 309 34.44 23.98 -48.37
CA GLU A 309 35.46 24.59 -49.23
C GLU A 309 35.37 23.85 -50.58
N SER A 310 34.65 24.42 -51.54
CA SER A 310 35.13 25.38 -52.54
C SER A 310 35.86 24.70 -53.71
N ARG A 311 35.19 24.80 -54.86
CA ARG A 311 35.68 24.60 -56.23
C ARG A 311 37.05 25.26 -56.45
N ASP A 312 37.90 24.64 -57.26
CA ASP A 312 38.18 25.15 -58.61
C ASP A 312 39.21 24.30 -59.39
N ARG A 313 38.90 24.14 -60.69
CA ARG A 313 39.69 23.65 -61.85
C ARG A 313 39.80 22.16 -62.10
#